data_AF-A0A165CTJ6-F1
#
_entry.id   AF-A0A165CTJ6-F1
#
_cell.length_a   1.000
_cell.length_b   1.000
_cell.length_c   1.000
_cell.angle_alpha   90.00
_cell.angle_beta   90.00
_cell.angle_gamma   90.00
#
_symmetry.space_group_name_H-M   'P 1'
#
loop_
_entity.id
_entity.type
_entity.pdbx_description
1 polymer ?
#
loop_
_entity_poly.entity_id
_entity_poly.type
_entity_poly.pdbx_seq_one_letter_code
_entity_poly.pdbx_strand_id
1 'polypeptide(L)'
;MRLHSTLAPFFLIPIALSQSAHRSPTLGVPKDKISLYAPIAGSNPPQWRCLDGTGDLLPFSAVNDDYCDCADGSDEPGTSACKGGMFHCVNEGHLPKDIPNLRVNDGLCDSDCCDGSDEPAGVCPNRCAELGEAYRTTLEQERKLRRTGSKIRSTYVLYAKKEKKRLEEALEKGRQAVDQARLDEMRLKAVLDRVESTSAEALEYKLKSPLYASLKSHSAAVQALTKKVSNLEGKITTLTTILAELEKGHNPNYQDMAVRGAIKGYQDFLDSEKGAAPEVTEAGVEEMLKQDEDDVEVWTAEELKRLGQADLTGLLLEHEQHLAGFGKSEDSILFSIEHYLPEAWVPYYHETKALLISWMVRLGVVRGVLDTSDSDEVQRARNAYSDAQRATREAEDDLAAAEDLLTKLSGYYGPEGEWLKLKDTCIEKNTGEYTYSICFFGQATQRSNNGGGVHNMGRFTTWNDEAAEGTLEYYSSQLYEHGARCWNGPERSVELVLTCGTENALLSIAEPEKCEYIVEGTTPALCWPLETESQMKDEL
;
A
#
# COMPACT_ATOMS: atom_id res chain seq x y z
N MET A 1 -32.68 -104.34 -58.76
CA MET A 1 -32.06 -103.89 -60.03
C MET A 1 -31.47 -102.51 -59.77
N ARG A 2 -30.13 -102.41 -59.73
CA ARG A 2 -29.29 -101.73 -60.76
C ARG A 2 -29.48 -100.20 -60.72
N LEU A 3 -28.48 -99.33 -60.54
CA LEU A 3 -27.02 -99.40 -60.72
C LEU A 3 -26.34 -98.33 -59.85
N HIS A 4 -25.11 -98.60 -59.44
CA HIS A 4 -24.15 -97.60 -58.96
C HIS A 4 -23.73 -96.67 -60.11
N SER A 5 -23.51 -95.39 -59.81
CA SER A 5 -22.66 -94.52 -60.63
C SER A 5 -21.89 -93.56 -59.72
N THR A 6 -20.60 -93.81 -59.61
CA THR A 6 -19.57 -92.99 -58.99
C THR A 6 -19.22 -91.81 -59.91
N LEU A 7 -19.27 -90.57 -59.41
CA LEU A 7 -18.63 -89.41 -60.04
C LEU A 7 -17.99 -88.55 -58.93
N ALA A 8 -16.69 -88.30 -59.11
CA ALA A 8 -15.78 -87.61 -58.22
C ALA A 8 -16.03 -86.09 -58.18
N PRO A 9 -15.56 -85.37 -57.13
CA PRO A 9 -15.85 -83.95 -56.94
C PRO A 9 -14.91 -83.09 -57.80
N PHE A 10 -15.48 -82.25 -58.66
CA PHE A 10 -14.75 -81.14 -59.28
C PHE A 10 -14.58 -80.03 -58.23
N PHE A 11 -13.38 -79.95 -57.64
CA PHE A 11 -12.94 -78.77 -56.90
C PHE A 11 -12.73 -77.64 -57.92
N LEU A 12 -13.68 -76.70 -57.99
CA LEU A 12 -13.46 -75.38 -58.57
C LEU A 12 -12.68 -74.56 -57.54
N ILE A 13 -11.39 -74.38 -57.78
CA ILE A 13 -10.56 -73.40 -57.07
C ILE A 13 -11.05 -72.02 -57.53
N PRO A 14 -11.57 -71.15 -56.64
CA PRO A 14 -11.81 -69.77 -57.01
C PRO A 14 -10.44 -69.11 -57.19
N ILE A 15 -10.12 -68.75 -58.43
CA ILE A 15 -9.03 -67.82 -58.69
C ILE A 15 -9.51 -66.49 -58.11
N ALA A 16 -8.97 -66.11 -56.96
CA ALA A 16 -9.07 -64.75 -56.46
C ALA A 16 -8.37 -63.85 -57.48
N LEU A 17 -9.15 -63.22 -58.35
CA LEU A 17 -8.71 -62.03 -59.04
C LEU A 17 -8.50 -60.98 -57.95
N SER A 18 -7.25 -60.75 -57.56
CA SER A 18 -6.84 -59.54 -56.86
C SER A 18 -7.15 -58.38 -57.80
N GLN A 19 -8.33 -57.78 -57.65
CA GLN A 19 -8.57 -56.45 -58.19
C GLN A 19 -7.67 -55.52 -57.39
N SER A 20 -6.59 -55.01 -58.00
CA SER A 20 -5.96 -53.79 -57.52
C SER A 20 -7.03 -52.71 -57.60
N ALA A 21 -7.64 -52.41 -56.45
CA ALA A 21 -8.60 -51.33 -56.33
C ALA A 21 -7.84 -50.02 -56.55
N HIS A 22 -7.91 -49.48 -57.77
CA HIS A 22 -7.27 -48.22 -58.09
C HIS A 22 -7.92 -47.12 -57.25
N ARG A 23 -7.18 -46.61 -56.25
CA ARG A 23 -7.65 -45.54 -55.36
C ARG A 23 -7.76 -44.24 -56.15
N SER A 24 -8.64 -43.34 -55.71
CA SER A 24 -8.76 -42.04 -56.37
C SER A 24 -7.45 -41.25 -56.21
N PRO A 25 -6.91 -40.66 -57.29
CA PRO A 25 -5.66 -39.88 -57.25
C PRO A 25 -5.70 -38.65 -56.32
N THR A 26 -6.89 -38.23 -55.90
CA THR A 26 -7.11 -37.08 -54.99
C THR A 26 -7.33 -37.49 -53.53
N LEU A 27 -7.26 -38.79 -53.20
CA LEU A 27 -7.40 -39.26 -51.82
C LEU A 27 -6.20 -38.79 -50.99
N GLY A 28 -6.46 -38.26 -49.79
CA GLY A 28 -5.42 -37.78 -48.87
C GLY A 28 -4.82 -36.41 -49.24
N VAL A 29 -5.36 -35.72 -50.25
CA VAL A 29 -4.87 -34.41 -50.70
C VAL A 29 -5.72 -33.27 -50.11
N PRO A 30 -5.12 -32.23 -49.50
CA PRO A 30 -5.85 -31.02 -49.08
C PRO A 30 -6.53 -30.30 -50.24
N LYS A 31 -7.68 -29.68 -49.98
CA LYS A 31 -8.48 -28.97 -51.02
C LYS A 31 -7.67 -27.98 -51.85
N ASP A 32 -6.77 -27.23 -51.22
CA ASP A 32 -5.93 -26.22 -51.88
C ASP A 32 -4.89 -26.82 -52.85
N LYS A 33 -4.53 -28.09 -52.65
CA LYS A 33 -3.52 -28.80 -53.44
C LYS A 33 -4.12 -29.73 -54.50
N ILE A 34 -5.44 -29.92 -54.53
CA ILE A 34 -6.11 -30.81 -55.49
C ILE A 34 -5.75 -30.46 -56.95
N SER A 35 -5.58 -29.18 -57.28
CA SER A 35 -5.21 -28.74 -58.63
C SER A 35 -3.83 -29.22 -59.08
N LEU A 36 -2.93 -29.57 -58.16
CA LEU A 36 -1.59 -30.07 -58.45
C LEU A 36 -1.60 -31.56 -58.83
N TYR A 37 -2.68 -32.28 -58.49
CA TYR A 37 -2.88 -33.70 -58.76
C TYR A 37 -3.74 -33.94 -60.02
N ALA A 38 -3.55 -33.10 -61.04
CA ALA A 38 -4.20 -33.22 -62.34
C ALA A 38 -3.21 -33.73 -63.41
N PRO A 39 -3.65 -34.58 -64.36
CA PRO A 39 -2.78 -35.07 -65.43
C PRO A 39 -2.38 -33.93 -66.38
N ILE A 40 -1.19 -34.04 -66.96
CA ILE A 40 -0.66 -33.06 -67.92
C ILE A 40 -1.50 -33.10 -69.20
N ALA A 41 -2.10 -31.96 -69.56
CA ALA A 41 -2.97 -31.83 -70.73
C ALA A 41 -2.25 -32.23 -72.03
N GLY A 42 -2.83 -33.19 -72.76
CA GLY A 42 -2.33 -33.64 -74.08
C GLY A 42 -1.35 -34.82 -74.05
N SER A 43 -1.05 -35.39 -72.88
CA SER A 43 -0.27 -36.63 -72.75
C SER A 43 -1.14 -37.87 -72.97
N ASN A 44 -0.68 -38.84 -73.75
CA ASN A 44 -1.33 -40.15 -73.90
C ASN A 44 -0.26 -41.26 -73.95
N PRO A 45 -0.08 -42.05 -72.88
CA PRO A 45 -0.90 -42.12 -71.66
C PRO A 45 -0.81 -40.85 -70.78
N PRO A 46 -1.80 -40.60 -69.90
CA PRO A 46 -1.79 -39.44 -69.01
C PRO A 46 -0.57 -39.49 -68.08
N GLN A 47 0.20 -38.41 -68.05
CA GLN A 47 1.42 -38.28 -67.25
C GLN A 47 1.26 -37.26 -66.13
N TRP A 48 2.04 -37.43 -65.06
CA TRP A 48 2.11 -36.57 -63.88
C TRP A 48 3.57 -36.39 -63.45
N ARG A 49 3.84 -35.39 -62.61
CA ARG A 49 5.19 -35.03 -62.13
C ARG A 49 5.16 -34.78 -60.63
N CYS A 50 6.15 -35.32 -59.92
CA CYS A 50 6.40 -35.06 -58.50
C CYS A 50 6.44 -33.55 -58.17
N LEU A 51 5.97 -33.17 -56.98
CA LEU A 51 5.76 -31.77 -56.61
C LEU A 51 7.07 -31.01 -56.34
N ASP A 52 8.11 -31.70 -55.91
CA ASP A 52 9.48 -31.16 -55.77
C ASP A 52 10.18 -30.88 -57.11
N GLY A 53 9.59 -31.33 -58.23
CA GLY A 53 10.17 -31.22 -59.56
C GLY A 53 11.34 -32.17 -59.81
N THR A 54 11.64 -33.07 -58.88
CA THR A 54 12.62 -34.14 -59.06
C THR A 54 11.96 -35.35 -59.71
N GLY A 55 12.71 -36.07 -60.56
CA GLY A 55 12.22 -37.29 -61.22
C GLY A 55 11.71 -37.16 -62.65
N ASP A 56 11.53 -38.33 -63.27
CA ASP A 56 11.01 -38.51 -64.63
C ASP A 56 9.48 -38.32 -64.66
N LEU A 57 8.91 -38.18 -65.86
CA LEU A 57 7.45 -38.12 -66.03
C LEU A 57 6.83 -39.48 -65.68
N LEU A 58 6.08 -39.53 -64.58
CA LEU A 58 5.38 -40.71 -64.12
C LEU A 58 4.04 -40.86 -64.85
N PRO A 59 3.55 -42.09 -65.07
CA PRO A 59 2.17 -42.27 -65.50
C PRO A 59 1.22 -41.80 -64.38
N PHE A 60 0.09 -41.18 -64.73
CA PHE A 60 -0.87 -40.70 -63.72
C PHE A 60 -1.46 -41.84 -62.86
N SER A 61 -1.35 -43.09 -63.32
CA SER A 61 -1.72 -44.28 -62.55
C SER A 61 -0.76 -44.61 -61.40
N ALA A 62 0.42 -43.97 -61.35
CA ALA A 62 1.40 -44.12 -60.28
C ALA A 62 1.09 -43.23 -59.07
N VAL A 63 0.01 -42.43 -59.11
CA VAL A 63 -0.44 -41.69 -57.94
C VAL A 63 -1.36 -42.60 -57.11
N ASN A 64 -1.03 -42.78 -55.83
CA ASN A 64 -1.72 -43.67 -54.88
C ASN A 64 -1.73 -45.14 -55.33
N ASP A 65 -0.58 -45.64 -55.79
CA ASP A 65 -0.42 -47.02 -56.29
C ASP A 65 0.26 -47.98 -55.30
N ASP A 66 0.46 -47.55 -54.05
CA ASP A 66 1.16 -48.26 -52.97
C ASP A 66 2.67 -48.45 -53.24
N TYR A 67 3.27 -47.69 -54.16
CA TYR A 67 4.70 -47.65 -54.41
C TYR A 67 5.24 -46.21 -54.31
N CYS A 68 6.43 -46.06 -53.72
CA CYS A 68 7.04 -44.74 -53.55
C CYS A 68 8.02 -44.45 -54.71
N ASP A 69 7.51 -43.77 -55.74
CA ASP A 69 8.22 -43.31 -56.93
C ASP A 69 8.89 -41.94 -56.73
N CYS A 70 8.27 -41.03 -55.97
CA CYS A 70 8.83 -39.70 -55.74
C CYS A 70 9.69 -39.65 -54.48
N ALA A 71 10.82 -38.92 -54.54
CA ALA A 71 11.72 -38.75 -53.39
C ALA A 71 11.10 -37.91 -52.26
N ASP A 72 10.17 -37.01 -52.61
CA ASP A 72 9.40 -36.19 -51.66
C ASP A 72 8.12 -36.89 -51.14
N GLY A 73 7.79 -38.06 -51.70
CA GLY A 73 6.59 -38.82 -51.39
C GLY A 73 5.27 -38.17 -51.82
N SER A 74 5.33 -37.24 -52.78
CA SER A 74 4.16 -36.51 -53.27
C SER A 74 3.20 -37.35 -54.11
N ASP A 75 3.67 -38.47 -54.65
CA ASP A 75 2.92 -39.48 -55.39
C ASP A 75 1.94 -40.28 -54.53
N GLU A 76 2.23 -40.44 -53.24
CA GLU A 76 1.44 -41.29 -52.33
C GLU A 76 0.77 -40.50 -51.19
N PRO A 77 -0.10 -39.51 -51.48
CA PRO A 77 -0.85 -38.78 -50.45
C PRO A 77 -1.92 -39.63 -49.76
N GLY A 78 -2.39 -40.70 -50.42
CA GLY A 78 -3.51 -41.55 -50.03
C GLY A 78 -3.12 -42.94 -49.52
N THR A 79 -1.81 -43.22 -49.39
CA THR A 79 -1.27 -44.52 -48.97
C THR A 79 -0.10 -44.35 -48.00
N SER A 80 0.34 -45.46 -47.39
CA SER A 80 1.46 -45.51 -46.44
C SER A 80 2.81 -45.85 -47.10
N ALA A 81 2.92 -45.81 -48.44
CA ALA A 81 4.08 -46.35 -49.15
C ALA A 81 5.35 -45.48 -49.03
N CYS A 82 5.20 -44.16 -49.01
CA CYS A 82 6.31 -43.23 -48.82
C CYS A 82 6.61 -42.95 -47.35
N LYS A 83 7.87 -42.63 -47.01
CA LYS A 83 8.25 -42.24 -45.64
C LYS A 83 8.12 -40.74 -45.46
N GLY A 84 7.38 -40.30 -44.44
CA GLY A 84 7.25 -38.88 -44.08
C GLY A 84 6.14 -38.14 -44.82
N GLY A 85 5.24 -38.85 -45.51
CA GLY A 85 4.05 -38.27 -46.11
C GLY A 85 2.98 -37.95 -45.06
N MET A 86 2.09 -37.03 -45.41
CA MET A 86 0.91 -36.67 -44.61
C MET A 86 -0.34 -36.97 -45.42
N PHE A 87 -1.34 -37.57 -44.79
CA PHE A 87 -2.65 -37.85 -45.35
C PHE A 87 -3.66 -36.84 -44.82
N HIS A 88 -4.39 -36.18 -45.71
CA HIS A 88 -5.42 -35.21 -45.36
C HIS A 88 -6.80 -35.85 -45.23
N CYS A 89 -7.35 -35.88 -44.02
CA CYS A 89 -8.74 -36.23 -43.78
C CYS A 89 -9.62 -34.99 -43.96
N VAL A 90 -10.55 -35.06 -44.91
CA VAL A 90 -11.45 -33.93 -45.22
C VAL A 90 -12.45 -33.72 -44.08
N ASN A 91 -12.83 -34.79 -43.38
CA ASN A 91 -13.67 -34.77 -42.18
C ASN A 91 -14.96 -33.96 -42.37
N GLU A 92 -15.72 -34.23 -43.44
CA GLU A 92 -16.94 -33.47 -43.74
C GLU A 92 -17.92 -33.43 -42.55
N GLY A 93 -18.26 -32.21 -42.11
CA GLY A 93 -19.09 -31.98 -40.92
C GLY A 93 -18.30 -31.68 -39.64
N HIS A 94 -16.98 -31.90 -39.64
CA HIS A 94 -16.02 -31.50 -38.61
C HIS A 94 -14.83 -30.73 -39.24
N LEU A 95 -13.74 -30.52 -38.48
CA LEU A 95 -12.55 -29.83 -38.95
C LEU A 95 -11.63 -30.79 -39.74
N PRO A 96 -11.08 -30.35 -40.89
CA PRO A 96 -10.11 -31.15 -41.64
C PRO A 96 -8.82 -31.28 -40.82
N LYS A 97 -8.18 -32.44 -40.90
CA LYS A 97 -6.96 -32.73 -40.13
C LYS A 97 -6.01 -33.63 -40.91
N ASP A 98 -4.71 -33.35 -40.78
CA ASP A 98 -3.66 -34.13 -41.40
C ASP A 98 -3.11 -35.18 -40.43
N ILE A 99 -2.99 -36.42 -40.88
CA ILE A 99 -2.40 -37.52 -40.13
C ILE A 99 -1.13 -38.04 -40.83
N PRO A 100 -0.17 -38.63 -40.10
CA PRO A 100 0.97 -39.29 -40.74
C PRO A 100 0.51 -40.44 -41.64
N ASN A 101 1.07 -40.53 -42.85
CA ASN A 101 0.65 -41.53 -43.83
C ASN A 101 0.89 -43.00 -43.39
N LEU A 102 1.80 -43.23 -42.44
CA LEU A 102 2.04 -44.54 -41.81
C LEU A 102 0.82 -45.09 -41.05
N ARG A 103 -0.17 -44.23 -40.74
CA ARG A 103 -1.42 -44.61 -40.08
C ARG A 103 -2.56 -44.89 -41.05
N VAL A 104 -2.29 -44.85 -42.35
CA VAL A 104 -3.28 -45.11 -43.39
C VAL A 104 -3.25 -46.60 -43.73
N ASN A 105 -4.40 -47.27 -43.67
CA ASN A 105 -4.55 -48.72 -43.85
C ASN A 105 -3.73 -49.59 -42.87
N ASP A 106 -3.53 -49.13 -41.62
CA ASP A 106 -2.87 -49.92 -40.58
C ASP A 106 -3.86 -50.83 -39.82
N GLY A 107 -5.15 -50.74 -40.14
CA GLY A 107 -6.23 -51.53 -39.55
C GLY A 107 -6.79 -50.93 -38.26
N LEU A 108 -6.38 -49.72 -37.88
CA LEU A 108 -6.85 -48.99 -36.72
C LEU A 108 -7.45 -47.65 -37.15
N CYS A 109 -8.70 -47.39 -36.73
CA CYS A 109 -9.33 -46.10 -37.00
C CYS A 109 -8.65 -44.99 -36.20
N ASP A 110 -8.06 -44.00 -36.87
CA ASP A 110 -7.46 -42.85 -36.22
C ASP A 110 -8.54 -41.90 -35.67
N SER A 111 -8.34 -41.39 -34.45
CA SER A 111 -9.27 -40.44 -33.81
C SER A 111 -9.34 -39.09 -34.53
N ASP A 112 -8.28 -38.71 -35.24
CA ASP A 112 -8.17 -37.46 -35.97
C ASP A 112 -8.85 -37.53 -37.35
N CYS A 113 -9.09 -38.74 -37.87
CA CYS A 113 -9.78 -39.01 -39.13
C CYS A 113 -11.22 -39.49 -38.87
N CYS A 114 -12.10 -38.57 -38.51
CA CYS A 114 -13.47 -38.93 -38.12
C CYS A 114 -14.31 -39.48 -39.27
N ASP A 115 -13.93 -39.24 -40.52
CA ASP A 115 -14.66 -39.72 -41.69
C ASP A 115 -14.36 -41.19 -42.00
N GLY A 116 -13.30 -41.75 -41.39
CA GLY A 116 -12.82 -43.10 -41.60
C GLY A 116 -12.12 -43.31 -42.95
N SER A 117 -11.64 -42.23 -43.58
CA SER A 117 -10.96 -42.27 -44.89
C SER A 117 -9.52 -42.79 -44.83
N ASP A 118 -8.98 -42.93 -43.62
CA ASP A 118 -7.72 -43.59 -43.30
C ASP A 118 -7.74 -45.09 -43.62
N GLU A 119 -8.90 -45.72 -43.50
CA GLU A 119 -9.07 -47.16 -43.68
C GLU A 119 -9.98 -47.52 -44.88
N PRO A 120 -9.89 -48.77 -45.39
CA PRO A 120 -10.79 -49.25 -46.42
C PRO A 120 -12.26 -49.19 -45.99
N ALA A 121 -13.15 -48.95 -46.96
CA ALA A 121 -14.58 -48.82 -46.72
C ALA A 121 -15.15 -50.04 -45.94
N GLY A 122 -15.76 -49.77 -44.78
CA GLY A 122 -16.40 -50.77 -43.93
C GLY A 122 -15.60 -51.17 -42.67
N VAL A 123 -14.35 -50.74 -42.54
CA VAL A 123 -13.55 -50.93 -41.32
C VAL A 123 -13.90 -49.86 -40.27
N CYS A 124 -13.92 -48.59 -40.69
CA CYS A 124 -14.16 -47.45 -39.81
C CYS A 124 -15.51 -46.77 -40.09
N PRO A 125 -16.34 -46.51 -39.07
CA PRO A 125 -17.58 -45.75 -39.23
C PRO A 125 -17.31 -44.24 -39.23
N ASN A 126 -18.01 -43.49 -40.07
CA ASN A 126 -17.95 -42.03 -40.07
C ASN A 126 -18.64 -41.45 -38.82
N ARG A 127 -17.88 -40.76 -37.97
CA ARG A 127 -18.32 -40.08 -36.74
C ARG A 127 -18.23 -38.55 -36.81
N CYS A 128 -17.92 -37.98 -37.98
CA CYS A 128 -17.71 -36.53 -38.11
C CYS A 128 -18.95 -35.70 -37.79
N ALA A 129 -20.14 -36.19 -38.09
CA ALA A 129 -21.37 -35.45 -37.79
C ALA A 129 -21.57 -35.23 -36.27
N GLU A 130 -21.35 -36.27 -35.47
CA GLU A 130 -21.46 -36.23 -34.00
C GLU A 130 -20.37 -35.36 -33.38
N LEU A 131 -19.11 -35.59 -33.77
CA LEU A 131 -17.97 -34.80 -33.28
C LEU A 131 -18.06 -33.33 -33.69
N GLY A 132 -18.53 -33.07 -34.91
CA GLY A 132 -18.78 -31.74 -35.43
C GLY A 132 -19.91 -31.01 -34.70
N GLU A 133 -21.00 -31.70 -34.37
CA GLU A 133 -22.07 -31.13 -33.55
C GLU A 133 -21.58 -30.80 -32.15
N ALA A 134 -20.90 -31.75 -31.49
CA ALA A 134 -20.29 -31.52 -30.18
C ALA A 134 -19.36 -30.29 -30.19
N TYR A 135 -18.46 -30.20 -31.18
CA TYR A 135 -17.55 -29.06 -31.36
C TYR A 135 -18.28 -27.72 -31.57
N ARG A 136 -19.33 -27.70 -32.39
CA ARG A 136 -20.14 -26.48 -32.57
C ARG A 136 -20.84 -26.07 -31.27
N THR A 137 -21.37 -27.04 -30.52
CA THR A 137 -22.04 -26.74 -29.25
C THR A 137 -21.09 -26.18 -28.20
N THR A 138 -19.86 -26.72 -28.08
CA THR A 138 -18.85 -26.20 -27.15
C THR A 138 -18.39 -24.79 -27.55
N LEU A 139 -18.10 -24.56 -28.83
CA LEU A 139 -17.77 -23.22 -29.34
C LEU A 139 -18.90 -22.22 -29.09
N GLU A 140 -20.16 -22.62 -29.30
CA GLU A 140 -21.30 -21.75 -29.01
C GLU A 140 -21.41 -21.43 -27.53
N GLN A 141 -21.17 -22.40 -26.65
CA GLN A 141 -21.19 -22.20 -25.20
C GLN A 141 -20.08 -21.22 -24.78
N GLU A 142 -18.84 -21.40 -25.26
CA GLU A 142 -17.73 -20.49 -25.01
C GLU A 142 -18.00 -19.08 -25.54
N ARG A 143 -18.53 -18.96 -26.77
CA ARG A 143 -18.94 -17.66 -27.34
C ARG A 143 -20.04 -17.01 -26.52
N LYS A 144 -21.04 -17.75 -26.07
CA LYS A 144 -22.12 -17.25 -25.21
C LYS A 144 -21.55 -16.76 -23.88
N LEU A 145 -20.72 -17.57 -23.22
CA LEU A 145 -20.03 -17.24 -21.97
C LEU A 145 -19.23 -15.95 -22.12
N ARG A 146 -18.40 -15.86 -23.16
CA ARG A 146 -17.56 -14.68 -23.43
C ARG A 146 -18.38 -13.44 -23.76
N ARG A 147 -19.47 -13.57 -24.53
CA ARG A 147 -20.40 -12.45 -24.80
C ARG A 147 -21.07 -11.97 -23.51
N THR A 148 -21.51 -12.87 -22.64
CA THR A 148 -22.10 -12.51 -21.34
C THR A 148 -21.06 -11.89 -20.40
N GLY A 149 -19.87 -12.47 -20.29
CA GLY A 149 -18.78 -11.95 -19.47
C GLY A 149 -18.31 -10.58 -19.96
N SER A 150 -18.20 -10.38 -21.28
CA SER A 150 -17.82 -9.09 -21.87
C SER A 150 -18.87 -7.99 -21.59
N LYS A 151 -20.16 -8.34 -21.59
CA LYS A 151 -21.22 -7.41 -21.14
C LYS A 151 -21.02 -7.01 -19.68
N ILE A 152 -20.69 -7.95 -18.79
CA ILE A 152 -20.43 -7.66 -17.38
C ILE A 152 -19.16 -6.81 -17.23
N ARG A 153 -18.07 -7.15 -17.93
CA ARG A 153 -16.83 -6.35 -18.02
C ARG A 153 -17.11 -4.90 -18.40
N SER A 154 -17.98 -4.68 -19.38
CA SER A 154 -18.35 -3.32 -19.79
C SER A 154 -18.95 -2.50 -18.64
N THR A 155 -19.66 -3.13 -17.70
CA THR A 155 -20.15 -2.44 -16.50
C THR A 155 -19.03 -2.06 -15.54
N TYR A 156 -17.96 -2.84 -15.48
CA TYR A 156 -16.79 -2.56 -14.63
C TYR A 156 -15.99 -1.40 -15.21
N VAL A 157 -15.79 -1.41 -16.54
CA VAL A 157 -15.19 -0.29 -17.28
C VAL A 157 -16.01 1.00 -17.11
N LEU A 158 -17.35 0.92 -17.16
CA LEU A 158 -18.20 2.09 -16.91
C LEU A 158 -18.05 2.63 -15.48
N TYR A 159 -17.92 1.74 -14.49
CA TYR A 159 -17.62 2.13 -13.11
C TYR A 159 -16.28 2.86 -13.01
N ALA A 160 -15.23 2.30 -13.63
CA ALA A 160 -13.90 2.91 -13.64
C ALA A 160 -13.88 4.28 -14.34
N LYS A 161 -14.56 4.43 -15.48
CA LYS A 161 -14.70 5.71 -16.19
C LYS A 161 -15.43 6.76 -15.33
N LYS A 162 -16.46 6.35 -14.59
CA LYS A 162 -17.18 7.24 -13.67
C LYS A 162 -16.27 7.69 -12.51
N GLU A 163 -15.54 6.76 -11.91
CA GLU A 163 -14.65 7.08 -10.79
C GLU A 163 -13.46 7.92 -11.22
N LYS A 164 -12.88 7.65 -12.40
CA LYS A 164 -11.87 8.49 -13.02
C LYS A 164 -12.34 9.93 -13.16
N LYS A 165 -13.55 10.14 -13.71
CA LYS A 165 -14.14 11.49 -13.82
C LYS A 165 -14.33 12.16 -12.46
N ARG A 166 -14.81 11.41 -11.46
CA ARG A 166 -14.97 11.93 -10.09
C ARG A 166 -13.61 12.34 -9.49
N LEU A 167 -12.56 11.55 -9.71
CA LEU A 167 -11.21 11.84 -9.25
C LEU A 167 -10.65 13.07 -9.96
N GLU A 168 -10.82 13.20 -11.28
CA GLU A 168 -10.41 14.39 -12.04
C GLU A 168 -11.10 15.66 -11.50
N GLU A 169 -12.41 15.61 -11.22
CA GLU A 169 -13.14 16.72 -10.61
C GLU A 169 -12.69 17.02 -9.17
N ALA A 170 -12.35 15.99 -8.39
CA ALA A 170 -11.83 16.13 -7.04
C ALA A 170 -10.41 16.70 -7.02
N LEU A 171 -9.56 16.33 -7.98
CA LEU A 171 -8.21 16.85 -8.16
C LEU A 171 -8.24 18.34 -8.48
N GLU A 172 -9.12 18.77 -9.38
CA GLU A 172 -9.24 20.19 -9.72
C GLU A 172 -9.66 21.02 -8.48
N LYS A 173 -10.64 20.53 -7.70
CA LYS A 173 -11.05 21.18 -6.46
C LYS A 173 -9.97 21.12 -5.38
N GLY A 174 -9.28 19.99 -5.27
CA GLY A 174 -8.18 19.78 -4.32
C GLY A 174 -7.02 20.72 -4.58
N ARG A 175 -6.64 20.92 -5.86
CA ARG A 175 -5.61 21.89 -6.26
C ARG A 175 -5.98 23.30 -5.83
N GLN A 176 -7.22 23.71 -6.09
CA GLN A 176 -7.72 25.03 -5.66
C GLN A 176 -7.72 25.17 -4.13
N ALA A 177 -8.08 24.12 -3.40
CA ALA A 177 -8.06 24.12 -1.94
C ALA A 177 -6.63 24.19 -1.36
N VAL A 178 -5.67 23.46 -1.96
CA VAL A 178 -4.25 23.54 -1.60
C VAL A 178 -3.69 24.94 -1.86
N ASP A 179 -4.01 25.54 -3.02
CA ASP A 179 -3.58 26.90 -3.33
C ASP A 179 -4.14 27.92 -2.31
N GLN A 180 -5.39 27.78 -1.91
CA GLN A 180 -6.00 28.61 -0.86
C GLN A 180 -5.36 28.38 0.51
N ALA A 181 -5.15 27.12 0.91
CA ALA A 181 -4.50 26.78 2.17
C ALA A 181 -3.07 27.33 2.25
N ARG A 182 -2.31 27.26 1.15
CA ARG A 182 -0.96 27.87 1.06
C ARG A 182 -1.00 29.39 1.22
N LEU A 183 -1.99 30.07 0.63
CA LEU A 183 -2.16 31.52 0.81
C LEU A 183 -2.50 31.87 2.26
N ASP A 184 -3.37 31.08 2.91
CA ASP A 184 -3.73 31.27 4.31
C ASP A 184 -2.56 30.97 5.27
N GLU A 185 -1.76 29.93 5.00
CA GLU A 185 -0.52 29.64 5.73
C GLU A 185 0.47 30.82 5.61
N MET A 186 0.67 31.35 4.40
CA MET A 186 1.52 32.54 4.19
C MET A 186 1.00 33.76 4.96
N ARG A 187 -0.32 33.99 4.96
CA ARG A 187 -0.95 35.09 5.69
C ARG A 187 -0.77 34.95 7.20
N LEU A 188 -1.06 33.76 7.75
CA LEU A 188 -0.95 33.49 9.19
C LEU A 188 0.50 33.50 9.65
N LYS A 189 1.44 33.05 8.81
CA LYS A 189 2.87 33.21 9.06
C LYS A 189 3.28 34.67 9.19
N ALA A 190 2.83 35.52 8.27
CA ALA A 190 3.11 36.96 8.35
C ALA A 190 2.50 37.62 9.62
N VAL A 191 1.34 37.15 10.08
CA VAL A 191 0.74 37.59 11.35
C VAL A 191 1.58 37.11 12.53
N LEU A 192 2.01 35.85 12.55
CA LEU A 192 2.86 35.30 13.60
C LEU A 192 4.17 36.07 13.71
N ASP A 193 4.88 36.28 12.60
CA ASP A 193 6.16 37.02 12.58
C ASP A 193 5.98 38.43 13.14
N ARG A 194 4.86 39.09 12.82
CA ARG A 194 4.52 40.43 13.33
C ARG A 194 4.22 40.43 14.83
N VAL A 195 3.44 39.47 15.31
CA VAL A 195 3.09 39.37 16.75
C VAL A 195 4.32 38.99 17.59
N GLU A 196 5.16 38.09 17.09
CA GLU A 196 6.42 37.75 17.74
C GLU A 196 7.37 38.96 17.80
N SER A 197 7.49 39.72 16.71
CA SER A 197 8.33 40.93 16.72
C SER A 197 7.83 41.99 17.71
N THR A 198 6.52 42.25 17.76
CA THR A 198 5.96 43.23 18.72
C THR A 198 6.13 42.75 20.17
N SER A 199 5.93 41.46 20.44
CA SER A 199 6.12 40.89 21.78
C SER A 199 7.59 40.95 22.24
N ALA A 200 8.54 40.76 21.32
CA ALA A 200 9.97 40.87 21.59
C ALA A 200 10.38 42.32 21.91
N GLU A 201 9.88 43.29 21.13
CA GLU A 201 10.11 44.72 21.38
C GLU A 201 9.52 45.16 22.73
N ALA A 202 8.33 44.68 23.08
CA ALA A 202 7.68 44.94 24.36
C ALA A 202 8.50 44.36 25.54
N LEU A 203 9.00 43.13 25.41
CA LEU A 203 9.86 42.51 26.42
C LEU A 203 11.17 43.27 26.62
N GLU A 204 11.83 43.68 25.53
CA GLU A 204 13.06 44.49 25.61
C GLU A 204 12.84 45.83 26.31
N TYR A 205 11.71 46.48 26.06
CA TYR A 205 11.35 47.72 26.75
C TYR A 205 11.19 47.48 28.27
N LYS A 206 10.53 46.39 28.66
CA LYS A 206 10.32 46.01 30.07
C LYS A 206 11.63 45.71 30.79
N LEU A 207 12.58 45.04 30.13
CA LEU A 207 13.92 44.78 30.67
C LEU A 207 14.73 46.06 30.96
N LYS A 208 14.38 47.19 30.32
CA LYS A 208 15.01 48.50 30.58
C LYS A 208 14.37 49.25 31.76
N SER A 209 13.32 48.69 32.39
CA SER A 209 12.64 49.36 33.49
C SER A 209 13.55 49.53 34.73
N PRO A 210 13.39 50.64 35.49
CA PRO A 210 14.14 50.84 36.73
C PRO A 210 13.83 49.77 37.78
N LEU A 211 12.63 49.19 37.74
CA LEU A 211 12.23 48.08 38.60
C LEU A 211 13.07 46.82 38.34
N TYR A 212 13.22 46.41 37.07
CA TYR A 212 14.05 45.26 36.70
C TYR A 212 15.52 45.49 37.08
N ALA A 213 16.04 46.70 36.86
CA ALA A 213 17.40 47.06 37.27
C ALA A 213 17.59 46.95 38.79
N SER A 214 16.61 47.40 39.59
CA SER A 214 16.65 47.28 41.05
C SER A 214 16.58 45.83 41.51
N LEU A 215 15.65 45.03 41.00
CA LEU A 215 15.52 43.61 41.34
C LEU A 215 16.78 42.81 40.98
N LYS A 216 17.38 43.09 39.82
CA LYS A 216 18.65 42.50 39.42
C LYS A 216 19.78 42.84 40.40
N SER A 217 19.83 44.09 40.85
CA SER A 217 20.83 44.53 41.83
C SER A 217 20.64 43.85 43.19
N HIS A 218 19.40 43.68 43.65
CA HIS A 218 19.08 43.01 44.91
C HIS A 218 19.38 41.51 44.84
N SER A 219 19.02 40.81 43.75
CA SER A 219 19.38 39.40 43.53
C SER A 219 20.90 39.22 43.56
N ALA A 220 21.66 40.09 42.89
CA ALA A 220 23.11 40.08 42.92
C ALA A 220 23.68 40.34 44.33
N ALA A 221 23.08 41.27 45.09
CA ALA A 221 23.47 41.55 46.47
C ALA A 221 23.22 40.36 47.40
N VAL A 222 22.07 39.69 47.27
CA VAL A 222 21.75 38.47 48.02
C VAL A 222 22.76 37.37 47.72
N GLN A 223 23.05 37.08 46.45
CA GLN A 223 24.08 36.10 46.10
C GLN A 223 25.46 36.45 46.68
N ALA A 224 25.84 37.74 46.67
CA ALA A 224 27.10 38.19 47.25
C ALA A 224 27.13 38.01 48.77
N LEU A 225 26.02 38.29 49.46
CA LEU A 225 25.87 38.08 50.90
C LEU A 225 25.90 36.60 51.25
N THR A 226 25.18 35.74 50.53
CA THR A 226 25.21 34.28 50.74
C THR A 226 26.62 33.72 50.60
N LYS A 227 27.38 34.16 49.59
CA LYS A 227 28.79 33.78 49.43
C LYS A 227 29.65 34.28 50.59
N LYS A 228 29.40 35.51 51.07
CA LYS A 228 30.14 36.08 52.20
C LYS A 228 29.86 35.33 53.50
N VAL A 229 28.60 34.98 53.77
CA VAL A 229 28.19 34.18 54.93
C VAL A 229 28.83 32.80 54.87
N SER A 230 28.75 32.09 53.73
CA SER A 230 29.40 30.78 53.56
C SER A 230 30.93 30.84 53.76
N ASN A 231 31.59 31.91 53.32
CA ASN A 231 33.02 32.12 53.59
C ASN A 231 33.30 32.36 55.09
N LEU A 232 32.45 33.15 55.77
CA LEU A 232 32.57 33.37 57.21
C LEU A 232 32.32 32.09 58.01
N GLU A 233 31.31 31.29 57.66
CA GLU A 233 31.08 29.96 58.22
C GLU A 233 32.28 29.03 57.99
N GLY A 234 32.87 29.06 56.80
CA GLY A 234 34.13 28.36 56.51
C GLY A 234 35.27 28.81 57.43
N LYS A 235 35.41 30.11 57.69
CA LYS A 235 36.43 30.63 58.62
C LYS A 235 36.14 30.23 60.06
N ILE A 236 34.89 30.32 60.52
CA ILE A 236 34.49 29.93 61.87
C ILE A 236 34.72 28.43 62.09
N THR A 237 34.34 27.58 61.15
CA THR A 237 34.59 26.14 61.22
C THR A 237 36.08 25.83 61.27
N THR A 238 36.92 26.49 60.46
CA THR A 238 38.39 26.31 60.56
C THR A 238 38.95 26.73 61.91
N LEU A 239 38.54 27.89 62.45
CA LEU A 239 38.99 28.37 63.76
C LEU A 239 38.54 27.44 64.88
N THR A 240 37.30 26.96 64.82
CA THR A 240 36.74 26.01 65.80
C THR A 240 37.49 24.68 65.76
N THR A 241 37.81 24.17 64.59
CA THR A 241 38.62 22.95 64.45
C THR A 241 40.03 23.12 65.01
N ILE A 242 40.70 24.25 64.73
CA ILE A 242 42.03 24.56 65.29
C ILE A 242 41.98 24.62 66.82
N LEU A 243 40.97 25.30 67.39
CA LEU A 243 40.81 25.41 68.83
C LEU A 243 40.45 24.07 69.50
N ALA A 244 39.63 23.25 68.84
CA ALA A 244 39.31 21.90 69.31
C ALA A 244 40.53 20.95 69.27
N GLU A 245 41.38 21.08 68.25
CA GLU A 245 42.65 20.34 68.16
C GLU A 245 43.64 20.82 69.23
N LEU A 246 43.69 22.13 69.48
CA LEU A 246 44.50 22.71 70.56
C LEU A 246 44.05 22.18 71.93
N GLU A 247 42.75 22.13 72.21
CA GLU A 247 42.21 21.60 73.48
C GLU A 247 42.60 20.12 73.68
N LYS A 248 42.37 19.27 72.66
CA LYS A 248 42.63 17.82 72.74
C LYS A 248 44.12 17.48 72.73
N GLY A 249 44.92 18.22 71.97
CA GLY A 249 46.33 17.96 71.74
C GLY A 249 47.27 18.59 72.77
N HIS A 250 46.80 19.49 73.63
CA HIS A 250 47.67 20.13 74.62
C HIS A 250 48.13 19.15 75.70
N ASN A 251 49.38 19.32 76.15
CA ASN A 251 49.94 18.55 77.25
C ASN A 251 49.62 19.23 78.60
N PRO A 252 48.82 18.61 79.49
CA PRO A 252 48.38 19.22 80.75
C PRO A 252 49.52 19.57 81.71
N ASN A 253 50.70 18.95 81.53
CA ASN A 253 51.84 19.07 82.42
C ASN A 253 52.64 20.37 82.22
N TYR A 254 52.51 21.03 81.06
CA TYR A 254 53.11 22.34 80.82
C TYR A 254 52.17 23.45 81.31
N GLN A 255 52.68 24.34 82.15
CA GLN A 255 51.92 25.46 82.74
C GLN A 255 52.04 26.74 81.91
N ASP A 256 51.86 26.64 80.58
CA ASP A 256 51.81 27.84 79.75
C ASP A 256 50.48 28.58 80.00
N MET A 257 50.57 29.77 80.59
CA MET A 257 49.42 30.57 80.98
C MET A 257 48.61 31.06 79.78
N ALA A 258 49.22 31.27 78.61
CA ALA A 258 48.53 31.73 77.40
C ALA A 258 47.70 30.59 76.77
N VAL A 259 48.25 29.39 76.70
CA VAL A 259 47.54 28.20 76.18
C VAL A 259 46.37 27.82 77.09
N ARG A 260 46.58 27.83 78.41
CA ARG A 260 45.50 27.58 79.39
C ARG A 260 44.40 28.65 79.32
N GLY A 261 44.77 29.92 79.12
CA GLY A 261 43.82 31.00 78.91
C GLY A 261 42.99 30.83 77.64
N ALA A 262 43.62 30.43 76.53
CA ALA A 262 42.93 30.17 75.26
C ALA A 262 41.97 28.97 75.33
N ILE A 263 42.36 27.87 75.97
CA ILE A 263 41.49 26.71 76.18
C ILE A 263 40.30 27.07 77.07
N LYS A 264 40.54 27.78 78.17
CA LYS A 264 39.47 28.24 79.06
C LYS A 264 38.50 29.18 78.32
N GLY A 265 39.00 30.13 77.54
CA GLY A 265 38.17 31.02 76.74
C GLY A 265 37.36 30.29 75.65
N TYR A 266 37.90 29.22 75.06
CA TYR A 266 37.17 28.37 74.13
C TYR A 266 36.09 27.53 74.83
N GLN A 267 36.37 26.99 76.02
CA GLN A 267 35.38 26.31 76.86
C GLN A 267 34.27 27.27 77.29
N ASP A 268 34.62 28.49 77.72
CA ASP A 268 33.66 29.55 78.05
C ASP A 268 32.79 29.92 76.83
N PHE A 269 33.37 29.93 75.61
CA PHE A 269 32.62 30.15 74.36
C PHE A 269 31.64 28.99 74.06
N LEU A 270 32.08 27.73 74.18
CA LEU A 270 31.21 26.56 74.00
C LEU A 270 30.09 26.50 75.05
N ASP A 271 30.40 26.86 76.29
CA ASP A 271 29.42 26.92 77.38
C ASP A 271 28.43 28.08 77.18
N SER A 272 28.88 29.20 76.61
CA SER A 272 28.00 30.31 76.22
C SER A 272 27.03 29.92 75.09
N GLU A 273 27.45 29.11 74.11
CA GLU A 273 26.54 28.60 73.08
C GLU A 273 25.56 27.55 73.64
N LYS A 274 26.00 26.67 74.54
CA LYS A 274 25.12 25.69 75.20
C LYS A 274 24.11 26.35 76.14
N GLY A 275 24.49 27.44 76.81
CA GLY A 275 23.59 28.23 77.66
C GLY A 275 22.55 29.06 76.89
N ALA A 276 22.72 29.20 75.57
CA ALA A 276 21.79 29.92 74.70
C ALA A 276 20.69 29.02 74.08
N ALA A 277 20.72 27.71 74.32
CA ALA A 277 19.58 26.83 74.04
C ALA A 277 18.69 26.76 75.29
N PRO A 278 17.51 27.39 75.34
CA PRO A 278 16.65 27.26 76.50
C PRO A 278 16.15 25.82 76.60
N GLU A 279 16.45 25.16 77.73
CA GLU A 279 15.62 24.04 78.21
C GLU A 279 14.23 24.62 78.54
N VAL A 280 13.33 24.52 77.57
CA VAL A 280 11.94 24.94 77.71
C VAL A 280 11.23 23.97 78.67
N THR A 281 10.82 24.47 79.84
CA THR A 281 9.68 23.91 80.58
C THR A 281 8.45 24.74 80.21
N GLU A 282 7.34 24.07 79.87
CA GLU A 282 6.12 24.67 79.29
C GLU A 282 5.41 25.75 80.12
N ALA A 283 5.89 26.10 81.31
CA ALA A 283 5.23 27.08 82.18
C ALA A 283 5.95 28.44 82.30
N GLY A 284 7.13 28.60 81.68
CA GLY A 284 7.96 29.83 81.83
C GLY A 284 8.11 30.70 80.58
N VAL A 285 7.59 30.27 79.42
CA VAL A 285 7.84 30.93 78.13
C VAL A 285 6.79 32.00 77.79
N GLU A 286 5.66 32.04 78.48
CA GLU A 286 4.53 32.88 78.07
C GLU A 286 4.58 34.33 78.59
N GLU A 287 5.53 34.67 79.49
CA GLU A 287 5.52 35.96 80.18
C GLU A 287 6.76 36.85 79.94
N MET A 288 7.73 36.44 79.11
CA MET A 288 8.98 37.21 78.89
C MET A 288 9.32 37.60 77.44
N LEU A 289 8.43 37.37 76.47
CA LEU A 289 8.64 37.82 75.07
C LEU A 289 7.50 38.72 74.57
N LYS A 290 7.16 39.73 75.38
CA LYS A 290 6.46 40.93 74.90
C LYS A 290 7.31 42.14 75.21
N GLN A 291 8.37 42.32 74.43
CA GLN A 291 8.88 43.64 74.07
C GLN A 291 9.92 43.50 72.95
N ASP A 292 9.41 43.77 71.75
CA ASP A 292 10.08 44.45 70.63
C ASP A 292 11.32 43.81 70.01
N GLU A 293 11.11 43.00 68.96
CA GLU A 293 11.67 43.24 67.62
C GLU A 293 10.84 42.44 66.61
N ASP A 294 10.39 43.14 65.56
CA ASP A 294 9.50 42.65 64.50
C ASP A 294 9.95 41.30 63.93
N ASP A 295 8.98 40.43 63.59
CA ASP A 295 9.12 39.10 62.99
C ASP A 295 10.35 38.94 62.07
N VAL A 296 11.53 38.62 62.63
CA VAL A 296 12.70 38.25 61.83
C VAL A 296 12.49 36.80 61.42
N GLU A 297 11.77 36.59 60.32
CA GLU A 297 11.72 35.30 59.64
C GLU A 297 13.15 34.82 59.38
N VAL A 298 13.53 33.73 60.04
CA VAL A 298 14.86 33.13 59.89
C VAL A 298 14.88 32.39 58.56
N TRP A 299 15.42 33.03 57.53
CA TRP A 299 15.59 32.44 56.20
C TRP A 299 16.59 31.29 56.22
N THR A 300 16.20 30.13 55.69
CA THR A 300 17.12 29.00 55.55
C THR A 300 18.12 29.25 54.41
N ALA A 301 19.31 28.65 54.50
CA ALA A 301 20.34 28.78 53.48
C ALA A 301 19.87 28.35 52.08
N GLU A 302 18.96 27.37 52.00
CA GLU A 302 18.41 26.88 50.73
C GLU A 302 17.39 27.87 50.14
N GLU A 303 16.58 28.55 50.96
CA GLU A 303 15.66 29.60 50.51
C GLU A 303 16.39 30.84 50.00
N LEU A 304 17.45 31.28 50.70
CA LEU A 304 18.33 32.37 50.25
C LEU A 304 18.98 32.06 48.90
N LYS A 305 19.38 30.80 48.70
CA LYS A 305 19.95 30.34 47.43
C LYS A 305 18.91 30.33 46.31
N ARG A 306 17.68 29.88 46.60
CA ARG A 306 16.55 29.94 45.65
C ARG A 306 16.22 31.37 45.24
N LEU A 307 16.17 32.30 46.19
CA LEU A 307 15.96 33.73 45.93
C LEU A 307 17.05 34.35 45.06
N GLY A 308 18.31 34.03 45.35
CA GLY A 308 19.44 34.50 44.53
C GLY A 308 19.38 33.97 43.10
N GLN A 309 18.86 32.77 42.88
CA GLN A 309 18.80 32.10 41.57
C GLN A 309 17.45 32.26 40.84
N ALA A 310 16.53 33.06 41.37
CA ALA A 310 15.21 33.23 40.79
C ALA A 310 15.28 33.83 39.37
N ASP A 311 14.44 33.32 38.47
CA ASP A 311 14.27 33.90 37.14
C ASP A 311 13.48 35.21 37.24
N LEU A 312 14.23 36.31 37.18
CA LEU A 312 13.67 37.65 37.29
C LEU A 312 12.75 38.00 36.12
N THR A 313 12.96 37.39 34.95
CA THR A 313 12.11 37.64 33.78
C THR A 313 10.77 36.93 33.91
N GLY A 314 10.79 35.67 34.37
CA GLY A 314 9.57 34.93 34.73
C GLY A 314 8.75 35.61 35.83
N LEU A 315 9.39 36.09 36.90
CA LEU A 315 8.70 36.84 37.97
C LEU A 315 8.05 38.13 37.48
N LEU A 316 8.67 38.83 36.52
CA LEU A 316 8.11 40.04 35.93
C LEU A 316 6.86 39.74 35.08
N LEU A 317 6.87 38.63 34.35
CA LEU A 317 5.71 38.13 33.59
C LEU A 317 4.58 37.64 34.51
N GLU A 318 4.91 36.94 35.60
CA GLU A 318 3.93 36.43 36.58
C GLU A 318 3.28 37.56 37.39
N HIS A 319 4.06 38.58 37.78
CA HIS A 319 3.53 39.78 38.42
C HIS A 319 2.50 40.49 37.54
N GLU A 320 2.74 40.56 36.24
CA GLU A 320 1.77 41.12 35.29
C GLU A 320 0.51 40.26 35.17
N GLN A 321 0.63 38.93 35.12
CA GLN A 321 -0.54 38.03 35.15
C GLN A 321 -1.36 38.24 36.42
N HIS A 322 -0.69 38.48 37.56
CA HIS A 322 -1.35 38.78 38.83
C HIS A 322 -2.05 40.16 38.82
N LEU A 323 -1.43 41.19 38.25
CA LEU A 323 -2.06 42.51 38.06
C LEU A 323 -3.24 42.43 37.10
N ALA A 324 -3.15 41.62 36.04
CA ALA A 324 -4.24 41.38 35.10
C ALA A 324 -5.41 40.63 35.75
N GLY A 325 -5.14 39.74 36.71
CA GLY A 325 -6.17 39.07 37.53
C GLY A 325 -7.03 40.05 38.34
N PHE A 326 -6.47 41.18 38.77
CA PHE A 326 -7.20 42.26 39.46
C PHE A 326 -8.07 43.12 38.53
N GLY A 327 -7.86 43.02 37.20
CA GLY A 327 -8.69 43.64 36.16
C GLY A 327 -9.77 42.71 35.58
N LYS A 328 -9.80 41.43 35.97
CA LYS A 328 -10.90 40.50 35.63
C LYS A 328 -12.11 40.73 36.54
N SER A 329 -12.63 41.96 36.59
CA SER A 329 -14.05 42.13 36.85
C SER A 329 -14.75 41.94 35.51
N GLU A 330 -15.31 40.75 35.30
CA GLU A 330 -16.38 40.47 34.33
C GLU A 330 -16.60 41.51 33.21
N ASP A 331 -15.70 41.61 32.22
CA ASP A 331 -16.12 42.01 30.88
C ASP A 331 -16.87 40.80 30.29
N SER A 332 -18.06 40.59 30.85
CA SER A 332 -19.06 39.67 30.39
C SER A 332 -19.27 39.89 28.89
N ILE A 333 -19.49 38.81 28.14
CA ILE A 333 -19.94 38.83 26.72
C ILE A 333 -21.12 39.81 26.49
N LEU A 334 -21.83 40.20 27.56
CA LEU A 334 -22.85 41.24 27.60
C LEU A 334 -22.36 42.67 27.31
N PHE A 335 -21.08 43.01 27.52
CA PHE A 335 -20.55 44.37 27.37
C PHE A 335 -19.58 44.54 26.18
N SER A 336 -19.23 43.47 25.48
CA SER A 336 -18.41 43.53 24.26
C SER A 336 -19.29 43.73 23.02
N ILE A 337 -19.41 44.99 22.59
CA ILE A 337 -20.14 45.43 21.38
C ILE A 337 -19.75 44.62 20.13
N GLU A 338 -18.51 44.10 20.08
CA GLU A 338 -17.95 43.27 18.99
C GLU A 338 -18.78 42.02 18.69
N HIS A 339 -19.41 41.41 19.71
CA HIS A 339 -20.23 40.20 19.54
C HIS A 339 -21.65 40.47 19.03
N TYR A 340 -22.08 41.74 18.99
CA TYR A 340 -23.41 42.14 18.54
C TYR A 340 -23.38 42.84 17.16
N LEU A 341 -22.20 43.00 16.56
CA LEU A 341 -22.00 43.62 15.25
C LEU A 341 -22.06 42.57 14.12
N PRO A 342 -22.74 42.85 13.00
CA PRO A 342 -22.67 42.01 11.80
C PRO A 342 -21.23 41.90 11.25
N GLU A 343 -20.83 40.72 10.73
CA GLU A 343 -19.46 40.42 10.26
C GLU A 343 -18.89 41.46 9.28
N ALA A 344 -19.72 42.06 8.43
CA ALA A 344 -19.29 43.08 7.47
C ALA A 344 -18.80 44.40 8.14
N TRP A 345 -19.16 44.65 9.40
CA TRP A 345 -18.89 45.90 10.12
C TRP A 345 -17.77 45.78 11.14
N VAL A 346 -17.41 44.55 11.50
CA VAL A 346 -16.29 44.21 12.39
C VAL A 346 -14.98 44.92 11.99
N PRO A 347 -14.52 44.88 10.71
CA PRO A 347 -13.27 45.55 10.34
C PRO A 347 -13.33 47.08 10.50
N TYR A 348 -14.46 47.72 10.16
CA TYR A 348 -14.66 49.16 10.33
C TYR A 348 -14.71 49.58 11.81
N TYR A 349 -15.32 48.75 12.66
CA TYR A 349 -15.35 48.99 14.09
C TYR A 349 -13.96 48.90 14.71
N HIS A 350 -13.15 47.90 14.33
CA HIS A 350 -11.78 47.79 14.82
C HIS A 350 -10.90 48.98 14.41
N GLU A 351 -11.00 49.46 13.17
CA GLU A 351 -10.25 50.63 12.72
C GLU A 351 -10.64 51.91 13.48
N THR A 352 -11.95 52.14 13.68
CA THR A 352 -12.44 53.33 14.39
C THR A 352 -12.12 53.28 15.89
N LYS A 353 -12.27 52.12 16.53
CA LYS A 353 -11.86 51.88 17.93
C LYS A 353 -10.37 52.14 18.10
N ALA A 354 -9.52 51.60 17.23
CA ALA A 354 -8.07 51.81 17.29
C ALA A 354 -7.70 53.29 17.14
N LEU A 355 -8.38 54.03 16.25
CA LEU A 355 -8.14 55.44 16.01
C LEU A 355 -8.58 56.32 17.20
N LEU A 356 -9.69 55.95 17.84
CA LEU A 356 -10.25 56.65 19.01
C LEU A 356 -9.41 56.40 20.26
N ILE A 357 -8.95 55.16 20.49
CA ILE A 357 -7.99 54.82 21.55
C ILE A 357 -6.66 55.55 21.32
N SER A 358 -6.15 55.55 20.09
CA SER A 358 -4.96 56.33 19.69
C SER A 358 -5.09 57.81 20.04
N TRP A 359 -6.25 58.42 19.78
CA TRP A 359 -6.56 59.79 20.14
C TRP A 359 -6.61 60.00 21.66
N MET A 360 -7.27 59.09 22.39
CA MET A 360 -7.38 59.14 23.85
C MET A 360 -6.02 58.96 24.55
N VAL A 361 -5.13 58.14 24.00
CA VAL A 361 -3.75 57.98 24.46
C VAL A 361 -2.93 59.25 24.19
N ARG A 362 -3.05 59.85 22.99
CA ARG A 362 -2.38 61.13 22.66
C ARG A 362 -2.86 62.31 23.51
N LEU A 363 -4.13 62.33 23.89
CA LEU A 363 -4.72 63.34 24.76
C LEU A 363 -4.47 63.07 26.26
N GLY A 364 -3.78 61.97 26.60
CA GLY A 364 -3.41 61.63 27.98
C GLY A 364 -4.60 61.26 28.86
N VAL A 365 -5.78 61.01 28.28
CA VAL A 365 -7.01 60.64 29.00
C VAL A 365 -6.96 59.18 29.44
N VAL A 366 -6.31 58.34 28.64
CA VAL A 366 -6.10 56.92 28.95
C VAL A 366 -4.59 56.69 28.96
N ARG A 367 -4.04 56.23 30.08
CA ARG A 367 -2.70 55.60 30.07
C ARG A 367 -2.85 54.40 29.14
N GLY A 368 -2.10 54.37 28.04
CA GLY A 368 -2.06 53.22 27.17
C GLY A 368 -1.75 52.00 28.01
N VAL A 369 -2.80 51.23 28.35
CA VAL A 369 -2.65 49.86 28.81
C VAL A 369 -2.06 49.19 27.58
N LEU A 370 -0.75 48.98 27.60
CA LEU A 370 -0.11 48.01 26.72
C LEU A 370 -0.87 46.72 27.01
N ASP A 371 -1.76 46.32 26.11
CA ASP A 371 -2.62 45.16 26.26
C ASP A 371 -1.73 43.98 26.65
N THR A 372 -1.88 43.54 27.90
CA THR A 372 -1.03 42.55 28.56
C THR A 372 -1.45 41.14 28.16
N SER A 373 -1.61 40.88 26.86
CA SER A 373 -1.87 39.54 26.33
C SER A 373 -0.81 39.07 25.34
N ASP A 374 0.36 39.73 25.28
CA ASP A 374 1.47 39.37 24.37
C ASP A 374 1.80 37.86 24.40
N SER A 375 1.82 37.19 25.57
CA SER A 375 2.07 35.74 25.63
C SER A 375 0.94 34.91 25.05
N ASP A 376 -0.31 35.28 25.33
CA ASP A 376 -1.50 34.55 24.89
C ASP A 376 -1.82 34.83 23.41
N GLU A 377 -1.50 36.02 22.91
CA GLU A 377 -1.58 36.41 21.50
C GLU A 377 -0.51 35.70 20.66
N VAL A 378 0.73 35.66 21.14
CA VAL A 378 1.79 34.86 20.48
C VAL A 378 1.40 33.40 20.44
N GLN A 379 0.88 32.84 21.55
CA GLN A 379 0.47 31.44 21.58
C GLN A 379 -0.73 31.16 20.66
N ARG A 380 -1.72 32.06 20.61
CA ARG A 380 -2.84 31.97 19.65
C ARG A 380 -2.36 32.03 18.20
N ALA A 381 -1.44 32.95 17.87
CA ALA A 381 -0.88 33.07 16.53
C ALA A 381 -0.06 31.83 16.14
N ARG A 382 0.73 31.26 17.06
CA ARG A 382 1.48 30.02 16.85
C ARG A 382 0.56 28.84 16.61
N ASN A 383 -0.47 28.68 17.43
CA ASN A 383 -1.46 27.62 17.26
C ASN A 383 -2.18 27.76 15.91
N ALA A 384 -2.62 28.97 15.55
CA ALA A 384 -3.28 29.23 14.27
C ALA A 384 -2.38 28.91 13.06
N TYR A 385 -1.09 29.29 13.11
CA TYR A 385 -0.13 28.93 12.07
C TYR A 385 0.13 27.42 12.01
N SER A 386 0.29 26.76 13.16
CA SER A 386 0.46 25.30 13.25
C SER A 386 -0.75 24.55 12.68
N ASP A 387 -1.96 25.02 12.98
CA ASP A 387 -3.20 24.45 12.45
C ASP A 387 -3.32 24.65 10.94
N ALA A 388 -2.96 25.84 10.43
CA ALA A 388 -2.93 26.12 9.00
C ALA A 388 -1.89 25.27 8.27
N GLN A 389 -0.68 25.11 8.84
CA GLN A 389 0.34 24.23 8.29
C GLN A 389 -0.11 22.77 8.25
N ARG A 390 -0.80 22.29 9.29
CA ARG A 390 -1.37 20.95 9.30
C ARG A 390 -2.43 20.80 8.21
N ALA A 391 -3.33 21.79 8.06
CA ALA A 391 -4.36 21.79 7.02
C ALA A 391 -3.76 21.81 5.61
N THR A 392 -2.69 22.59 5.35
CA THR A 392 -1.99 22.58 4.06
C THR A 392 -1.42 21.19 3.77
N ARG A 393 -0.73 20.57 4.74
CA ARG A 393 -0.17 19.22 4.57
C ARG A 393 -1.24 18.17 4.31
N GLU A 394 -2.32 18.19 5.09
CA GLU A 394 -3.46 17.27 4.89
C GLU A 394 -4.05 17.43 3.48
N ALA A 395 -4.23 18.66 2.99
CA ALA A 395 -4.73 18.91 1.64
C ALA A 395 -3.74 18.48 0.54
N GLU A 396 -2.43 18.64 0.75
CA GLU A 396 -1.39 18.16 -0.16
C GLU A 396 -1.32 16.64 -0.21
N ASP A 397 -1.43 15.96 0.94
CA ASP A 397 -1.45 14.51 1.05
C ASP A 397 -2.69 13.92 0.36
N ASP A 398 -3.87 14.53 0.56
CA ASP A 398 -5.11 14.14 -0.12
C ASP A 398 -5.01 14.30 -1.65
N LEU A 399 -4.40 15.40 -2.10
CA LEU A 399 -4.16 15.64 -3.53
C LEU A 399 -3.20 14.59 -4.10
N ALA A 400 -2.08 14.32 -3.43
CA ALA A 400 -1.10 13.34 -3.86
C ALA A 400 -1.71 11.92 -3.92
N ALA A 401 -2.53 11.55 -2.94
CA ALA A 401 -3.24 10.27 -2.92
C ALA A 401 -4.20 10.12 -4.11
N ALA A 402 -4.92 11.20 -4.48
CA ALA A 402 -5.80 11.20 -5.64
C ALA A 402 -5.03 11.13 -6.98
N GLU A 403 -3.87 11.80 -7.09
CA GLU A 403 -3.02 11.74 -8.29
C GLU A 403 -2.39 10.36 -8.48
N ASP A 404 -1.93 9.72 -7.40
CA ASP A 404 -1.42 8.36 -7.40
C ASP A 404 -2.50 7.35 -7.84
N LEU A 405 -3.73 7.48 -7.32
CA LEU A 405 -4.84 6.62 -7.72
C LEU A 405 -5.21 6.80 -9.20
N LEU A 406 -5.18 8.04 -9.71
CA LEU A 406 -5.44 8.33 -11.13
C LEU A 406 -4.37 7.72 -12.05
N THR A 407 -3.11 7.70 -11.60
CA THR A 407 -2.00 7.11 -12.36
C THR A 407 -2.11 5.58 -12.39
N LYS A 408 -2.47 4.96 -11.25
CA LYS A 408 -2.67 3.50 -11.15
C LYS A 408 -3.85 3.00 -11.98
N LEU A 409 -4.84 3.85 -12.25
CA LEU A 409 -6.05 3.53 -13.01
C LEU A 409 -5.76 3.04 -14.45
N SER A 410 -4.72 3.54 -15.12
CA SER A 410 -4.42 3.22 -16.53
C SER A 410 -3.38 2.10 -16.76
N GLY A 411 -2.93 1.42 -15.71
CA GLY A 411 -1.99 0.30 -15.82
C GLY A 411 -2.29 -0.81 -14.83
N TYR A 412 -2.24 -0.47 -13.54
CA TYR A 412 -2.40 -1.41 -12.43
C TYR A 412 -3.80 -2.05 -12.39
N TYR A 413 -4.83 -1.30 -12.75
CA TYR A 413 -6.23 -1.76 -12.78
C TYR A 413 -6.74 -2.19 -14.17
N GLY A 414 -5.84 -2.41 -15.12
CA GLY A 414 -6.21 -2.72 -16.51
C GLY A 414 -6.14 -1.51 -17.44
N PRO A 415 -6.12 -1.73 -18.77
CA PRO A 415 -6.06 -0.67 -19.76
C PRO A 415 -7.27 0.27 -19.71
N GLU A 416 -8.44 -0.24 -19.32
CA GLU A 416 -9.67 0.55 -19.16
C GLU A 416 -10.09 0.69 -17.67
N GLY A 417 -9.25 0.26 -16.73
CA GLY A 417 -9.56 0.26 -15.30
C GLY A 417 -10.57 -0.81 -14.87
N GLU A 418 -10.79 -1.86 -15.68
CA GLU A 418 -11.79 -2.91 -15.45
C GLU A 418 -11.67 -3.62 -14.09
N TRP A 419 -10.48 -3.63 -13.49
CA TRP A 419 -10.21 -4.29 -12.22
C TRP A 419 -10.50 -3.39 -11.01
N LEU A 420 -10.68 -2.08 -11.20
CA LEU A 420 -10.88 -1.13 -10.10
C LEU A 420 -12.13 -1.47 -9.27
N LYS A 421 -13.20 -1.94 -9.92
CA LYS A 421 -14.43 -2.34 -9.21
C LYS A 421 -14.22 -3.55 -8.30
N LEU A 422 -13.24 -4.39 -8.62
CA LEU A 422 -12.91 -5.59 -7.86
C LEU A 422 -11.95 -5.32 -6.71
N LYS A 423 -11.36 -4.12 -6.63
CA LYS A 423 -10.49 -3.73 -5.52
C LYS A 423 -11.15 -4.03 -4.17
N ASP A 424 -10.44 -4.76 -3.31
CA ASP A 424 -10.88 -5.18 -1.97
C ASP A 424 -12.12 -6.10 -1.94
N THR A 425 -12.56 -6.62 -3.08
CA THR A 425 -13.61 -7.65 -3.13
C THR A 425 -13.01 -9.04 -2.92
N CYS A 426 -13.57 -9.81 -1.99
CA CYS A 426 -13.07 -11.13 -1.62
C CYS A 426 -13.92 -12.24 -2.23
N ILE A 427 -13.25 -13.26 -2.77
CA ILE A 427 -13.84 -14.50 -3.26
C ILE A 427 -13.39 -15.66 -2.39
N GLU A 428 -14.34 -16.53 -2.02
CA GLU A 428 -14.09 -17.60 -1.07
C GLU A 428 -14.45 -18.97 -1.64
N LYS A 429 -13.70 -20.00 -1.24
CA LYS A 429 -14.01 -21.39 -1.52
C LYS A 429 -13.65 -22.30 -0.37
N ASN A 430 -14.59 -23.17 -0.05
CA ASN A 430 -14.44 -24.20 0.97
C ASN A 430 -14.03 -25.53 0.33
N THR A 431 -12.91 -26.10 0.76
CA THR A 431 -12.38 -27.41 0.31
C THR A 431 -12.58 -28.52 1.35
N GLY A 432 -13.43 -28.30 2.35
CA GLY A 432 -13.73 -29.24 3.44
C GLY A 432 -12.94 -28.91 4.70
N GLU A 433 -11.61 -29.04 4.67
CA GLU A 433 -10.75 -28.78 5.83
C GLU A 433 -10.48 -27.28 6.04
N TYR A 434 -10.34 -26.55 4.94
CA TYR A 434 -10.02 -25.13 4.92
C TYR A 434 -10.98 -24.36 4.01
N THR A 435 -11.21 -23.11 4.37
CA THR A 435 -11.84 -22.10 3.52
C THR A 435 -10.77 -21.11 3.10
N TYR A 436 -10.52 -21.03 1.80
CA TYR A 436 -9.60 -20.09 1.19
C TYR A 436 -10.37 -18.85 0.78
N SER A 437 -9.87 -17.67 1.15
CA SER A 437 -10.47 -16.37 0.86
C SER A 437 -9.40 -15.47 0.27
N ILE A 438 -9.59 -15.03 -0.97
CA ILE A 438 -8.66 -14.16 -1.70
C ILE A 438 -9.36 -12.86 -2.01
N CYS A 439 -8.79 -11.75 -1.53
CA CYS A 439 -9.27 -10.41 -1.85
C CYS A 439 -8.41 -9.79 -2.95
N PHE A 440 -9.03 -9.41 -4.07
CA PHE A 440 -8.32 -8.79 -5.20
C PHE A 440 -7.58 -7.52 -4.74
N PHE A 441 -6.28 -7.43 -5.05
CA PHE A 441 -5.36 -6.36 -4.62
C PHE A 441 -5.19 -6.22 -3.10
N GLY A 442 -5.73 -7.16 -2.31
CA GLY A 442 -5.66 -7.18 -0.87
C GLY A 442 -4.75 -8.31 -0.39
N GLN A 443 -5.31 -9.17 0.47
CA GLN A 443 -4.60 -10.31 1.05
C GLN A 443 -5.33 -11.63 0.78
N ALA A 444 -4.56 -12.71 0.69
CA ALA A 444 -5.04 -14.08 0.62
C ALA A 444 -4.97 -14.72 2.00
N THR A 445 -6.04 -15.39 2.42
CA THR A 445 -6.16 -15.99 3.75
C THR A 445 -6.70 -17.40 3.69
N GLN A 446 -6.21 -18.24 4.59
CA GLN A 446 -6.68 -19.61 4.82
C GLN A 446 -7.32 -19.68 6.20
N ARG A 447 -8.59 -20.08 6.27
CA ARG A 447 -9.31 -20.30 7.53
C ARG A 447 -9.57 -21.79 7.71
N SER A 448 -9.21 -22.35 8.86
CA SER A 448 -9.56 -23.75 9.18
C SER A 448 -11.04 -23.85 9.58
N ASN A 449 -11.75 -24.82 9.03
CA ASN A 449 -13.16 -25.05 9.37
C ASN A 449 -13.35 -25.74 10.73
N ASN A 450 -12.32 -26.39 11.25
CA ASN A 450 -12.35 -27.18 12.49
C ASN A 450 -11.95 -26.38 13.74
N GLY A 451 -12.13 -25.04 13.72
CA GLY A 451 -11.82 -24.17 14.87
C GLY A 451 -10.37 -23.71 14.98
N GLY A 452 -9.59 -23.81 13.89
CA GLY A 452 -8.25 -23.20 13.80
C GLY A 452 -8.30 -21.70 13.48
N GLY A 453 -7.16 -21.03 13.64
CA GLY A 453 -7.00 -19.60 13.31
C GLY A 453 -7.02 -19.31 11.81
N VAL A 454 -7.04 -18.02 11.46
CA VAL A 454 -6.84 -17.54 10.08
C VAL A 454 -5.35 -17.36 9.84
N HIS A 455 -4.81 -18.02 8.82
CA HIS A 455 -3.44 -17.89 8.37
C HIS A 455 -3.37 -16.96 7.16
N ASN A 456 -2.42 -16.02 7.19
CA ASN A 456 -2.11 -15.18 6.04
C ASN A 456 -1.30 -16.00 5.02
N MET A 457 -1.76 -16.08 3.78
CA MET A 457 -1.08 -16.78 2.70
C MET A 457 -0.25 -15.84 1.83
N GLY A 458 -0.53 -14.54 1.85
CA GLY A 458 0.19 -13.53 1.07
C GLY A 458 -0.59 -12.24 0.90
N ARG A 459 0.11 -11.19 0.47
CA ARG A 459 -0.46 -9.90 0.06
C ARG A 459 -0.14 -9.68 -1.41
N PHE A 460 -1.04 -9.02 -2.12
CA PHE A 460 -0.85 -8.72 -3.53
C PHE A 460 0.46 -7.93 -3.73
N THR A 461 1.33 -8.43 -4.60
CA THR A 461 2.57 -7.76 -4.98
C THR A 461 2.46 -7.23 -6.40
N THR A 462 2.24 -8.11 -7.37
CA THR A 462 2.26 -7.81 -8.79
C THR A 462 1.32 -8.72 -9.58
N TRP A 463 1.05 -8.32 -10.82
CA TRP A 463 0.51 -9.19 -11.87
C TRP A 463 1.58 -10.13 -12.42
N ASN A 464 1.24 -10.93 -13.44
CA ASN A 464 2.18 -11.80 -14.15
C ASN A 464 3.34 -11.01 -14.73
N ASP A 465 4.53 -11.15 -14.16
CA ASP A 465 5.76 -10.46 -14.56
C ASP A 465 6.44 -11.09 -15.78
N GLU A 466 6.02 -12.29 -16.19
CA GLU A 466 6.52 -12.96 -17.41
C GLU A 466 5.91 -12.38 -18.69
N ALA A 467 4.76 -11.71 -18.60
CA ALA A 467 4.02 -11.16 -19.73
C ALA A 467 4.18 -9.64 -19.85
N ALA A 468 4.02 -9.10 -21.07
CA ALA A 468 4.11 -7.66 -21.30
C ALA A 468 2.90 -6.91 -20.73
N GLU A 469 3.15 -5.80 -20.03
CA GLU A 469 2.10 -4.94 -19.46
C GLU A 469 1.04 -4.55 -20.50
N GLY A 470 -0.24 -4.65 -20.13
CA GLY A 470 -1.36 -4.31 -21.01
C GLY A 470 -1.89 -5.46 -21.87
N THR A 471 -1.20 -6.62 -21.90
CA THR A 471 -1.68 -7.82 -22.60
C THR A 471 -2.67 -8.64 -21.75
N LEU A 472 -3.42 -9.54 -22.39
CA LEU A 472 -4.33 -10.45 -21.68
C LEU A 472 -3.59 -11.35 -20.69
N GLU A 473 -2.42 -11.85 -21.09
CA GLU A 473 -1.57 -12.76 -20.31
C GLU A 473 -0.98 -12.09 -19.05
N TYR A 474 -0.77 -10.77 -19.10
CA TYR A 474 -0.37 -9.99 -17.93
C TYR A 474 -1.46 -10.00 -16.85
N TYR A 475 -2.72 -9.80 -17.24
CA TYR A 475 -3.86 -9.77 -16.32
C TYR A 475 -4.44 -11.15 -15.98
N SER A 476 -3.89 -12.23 -16.54
CA SER A 476 -4.41 -13.59 -16.28
C SER A 476 -3.86 -14.22 -15.00
N SER A 477 -2.80 -13.67 -14.38
CA SER A 477 -2.28 -14.19 -13.10
C SER A 477 -1.94 -13.06 -12.13
N GLN A 478 -2.30 -13.23 -10.86
CA GLN A 478 -1.93 -12.33 -9.76
C GLN A 478 -1.04 -13.04 -8.75
N LEU A 479 0.04 -12.38 -8.33
CA LEU A 479 1.00 -12.91 -7.36
C LEU A 479 0.77 -12.28 -5.98
N TYR A 480 0.58 -13.14 -4.98
CA TYR A 480 0.44 -12.77 -3.57
C TYR A 480 1.60 -13.35 -2.78
N GLU A 481 2.47 -12.50 -2.26
CA GLU A 481 3.71 -12.91 -1.57
C GLU A 481 3.75 -12.43 -0.12
N HIS A 482 4.82 -12.72 0.60
CA HIS A 482 5.03 -12.29 1.99
C HIS A 482 3.94 -12.77 2.96
N GLY A 483 3.48 -14.01 2.78
CA GLY A 483 2.55 -14.68 3.69
C GLY A 483 3.20 -15.10 5.00
N ALA A 484 2.40 -15.73 5.87
CA ALA A 484 2.89 -16.26 7.14
C ALA A 484 3.96 -17.34 6.89
N ARG A 485 5.09 -17.25 7.58
CA ARG A 485 6.20 -18.18 7.42
C ARG A 485 5.81 -19.62 7.75
N CYS A 486 6.20 -20.53 6.87
CA CYS A 486 5.99 -21.97 7.03
C CYS A 486 7.00 -22.55 8.04
N TRP A 487 6.60 -23.52 8.87
CA TRP A 487 7.50 -24.15 9.86
C TRP A 487 8.70 -24.87 9.20
N ASN A 488 8.51 -25.38 7.98
CA ASN A 488 9.55 -26.08 7.22
C ASN A 488 9.46 -25.74 5.72
N GLY A 489 9.46 -24.45 5.42
CA GLY A 489 9.32 -23.93 4.05
C GLY A 489 9.55 -22.42 3.97
N PRO A 490 9.41 -21.85 2.77
CA PRO A 490 9.47 -20.41 2.56
C PRO A 490 8.30 -19.66 3.22
N GLU A 491 8.25 -18.35 3.05
CA GLU A 491 7.03 -17.59 3.30
C GLU A 491 5.93 -18.10 2.38
N ARG A 492 4.69 -18.18 2.90
CA ARG A 492 3.57 -18.61 2.05
C ARG A 492 3.39 -17.64 0.88
N SER A 493 3.07 -18.19 -0.28
CA SER A 493 2.74 -17.44 -1.49
C SER A 493 1.56 -18.07 -2.22
N VAL A 494 0.81 -17.25 -2.96
CA VAL A 494 -0.32 -17.68 -3.76
C VAL A 494 -0.23 -17.08 -5.16
N GLU A 495 -0.28 -17.93 -6.16
CA GLU A 495 -0.52 -17.54 -7.55
C GLU A 495 -2.00 -17.75 -7.87
N LEU A 496 -2.71 -16.66 -8.21
CA LEU A 496 -4.10 -16.69 -8.61
C LEU A 496 -4.21 -16.61 -10.13
N VAL A 497 -4.43 -17.75 -10.77
CA VAL A 497 -4.64 -17.88 -12.22
C VAL A 497 -6.11 -17.70 -12.55
N LEU A 498 -6.42 -16.72 -13.39
CA LEU A 498 -7.78 -16.30 -13.70
C LEU A 498 -8.12 -16.58 -15.16
N THR A 499 -9.34 -17.06 -15.37
CA THR A 499 -9.91 -17.32 -16.70
C THR A 499 -11.19 -16.52 -16.92
N CYS A 500 -11.60 -16.33 -18.17
CA CYS A 500 -12.85 -15.64 -18.49
C CYS A 500 -14.05 -16.45 -17.99
N GLY A 501 -14.89 -15.83 -17.15
CA GLY A 501 -16.15 -16.41 -16.67
C GLY A 501 -17.24 -15.36 -16.46
N THR A 502 -18.46 -15.79 -16.13
CA THR A 502 -19.60 -14.90 -15.86
C THR A 502 -19.67 -14.40 -14.43
N GLU A 503 -18.96 -15.06 -13.50
CA GLU A 503 -18.94 -14.75 -12.09
C GLU A 503 -17.49 -14.69 -11.58
N ASN A 504 -17.28 -14.00 -10.46
CA ASN A 504 -16.00 -14.02 -9.76
C ASN A 504 -16.01 -15.18 -8.76
N ALA A 505 -15.35 -16.29 -9.08
CA ALA A 505 -15.38 -17.48 -8.23
C ALA A 505 -14.07 -18.28 -8.35
N LEU A 506 -13.69 -18.94 -7.25
CA LEU A 506 -12.56 -19.87 -7.23
C LEU A 506 -13.00 -21.25 -7.74
N LEU A 507 -12.22 -21.83 -8.65
CA LEU A 507 -12.46 -23.12 -9.30
C LEU A 507 -11.67 -24.25 -8.66
N SER A 508 -10.40 -24.06 -8.38
CA SER A 508 -9.56 -25.10 -7.79
C SER A 508 -8.46 -24.46 -6.95
N ILE A 509 -7.97 -25.22 -5.96
CA ILE A 509 -6.82 -24.83 -5.14
C ILE A 509 -5.89 -26.04 -5.12
N ALA A 510 -4.64 -25.83 -5.52
CA ALA A 510 -3.59 -26.84 -5.51
C ALA A 510 -2.38 -26.30 -4.73
N GLU A 511 -1.74 -27.16 -3.95
CA GLU A 511 -0.46 -26.88 -3.27
C GLU A 511 0.60 -27.78 -3.93
N PRO A 512 1.18 -27.38 -5.08
CA PRO A 512 2.18 -28.19 -5.78
C PRO A 512 3.46 -28.34 -4.96
N GLU A 513 3.88 -27.27 -4.27
CA GLU A 513 5.04 -27.21 -3.40
C GLU A 513 4.64 -26.71 -2.02
N LYS A 514 5.45 -27.03 -1.00
CA LYS A 514 5.09 -26.71 0.39
C LYS A 514 4.96 -25.21 0.59
N CYS A 515 3.79 -24.79 1.07
CA CYS A 515 3.47 -23.39 1.34
C CYS A 515 3.43 -22.49 0.07
N GLU A 516 3.42 -23.08 -1.13
CA GLU A 516 3.19 -22.41 -2.41
C GLU A 516 1.87 -22.90 -3.01
N TYR A 517 0.94 -21.99 -3.28
CA TYR A 517 -0.41 -22.34 -3.69
C TYR A 517 -0.70 -21.81 -5.08
N ILE A 518 -1.24 -22.66 -5.96
CA ILE A 518 -1.82 -22.25 -7.24
C ILE A 518 -3.33 -22.33 -7.09
N VAL A 519 -4.00 -21.21 -7.35
CA VAL A 519 -5.45 -21.09 -7.24
C VAL A 519 -6.01 -20.70 -8.60
N GLU A 520 -6.89 -21.53 -9.14
CA GLU A 520 -7.58 -21.22 -10.38
C GLU A 520 -8.92 -20.56 -10.06
N GLY A 521 -9.23 -19.49 -10.79
CA GLY A 521 -10.46 -18.74 -10.64
C GLY A 521 -11.04 -18.28 -11.97
N THR A 522 -12.25 -17.77 -11.90
CA THR A 522 -12.96 -17.17 -13.03
C THR A 522 -13.30 -15.73 -12.71
N THR A 523 -13.28 -14.88 -13.73
CA THR A 523 -13.73 -13.49 -13.61
C THR A 523 -14.25 -12.95 -14.94
N PRO A 524 -15.31 -12.11 -14.92
CA PRO A 524 -15.75 -11.36 -16.10
C PRO A 524 -14.73 -10.33 -16.57
N ALA A 525 -13.83 -9.85 -15.71
CA ALA A 525 -12.85 -8.81 -16.06
C ALA A 525 -11.93 -9.21 -17.22
N LEU A 526 -11.64 -10.52 -17.36
CA LEU A 526 -10.82 -11.10 -18.42
C LEU A 526 -11.59 -11.44 -19.70
N CYS A 527 -12.92 -11.26 -19.73
CA CYS A 527 -13.72 -11.55 -20.92
C CYS A 527 -13.66 -10.39 -21.92
N TRP A 528 -12.55 -10.29 -22.64
CA TRP A 528 -12.37 -9.28 -23.68
C TRP A 528 -13.33 -9.51 -24.84
N PRO A 529 -13.91 -8.44 -25.42
CA PRO A 529 -14.80 -8.58 -26.56
C PRO A 529 -14.06 -9.31 -27.68
N LEU A 530 -14.73 -10.30 -28.29
CA LEU A 530 -14.27 -10.84 -29.55
C LEU A 530 -14.36 -9.69 -30.56
N GLU A 531 -13.24 -9.33 -31.19
CA GLU A 531 -13.26 -8.33 -32.24
C GLU A 531 -14.37 -8.67 -33.23
N THR A 532 -15.24 -7.69 -33.48
CA THR A 532 -16.46 -7.86 -34.27
C THR A 532 -16.16 -8.63 -35.55
N GLU A 533 -16.94 -9.67 -35.82
CA GLU A 533 -16.97 -10.62 -36.97
C GLU A 533 -16.98 -9.95 -38.37
N SER A 534 -16.08 -9.01 -38.63
CA SER A 534 -15.87 -8.35 -39.92
C SER A 534 -14.75 -9.01 -40.71
N GLN A 535 -13.96 -9.90 -40.10
CA GLN A 535 -12.86 -10.62 -40.77
C GLN A 535 -13.10 -12.13 -40.93
N MET A 536 -14.03 -12.76 -40.20
CA MET A 536 -14.26 -14.21 -40.27
C MET A 536 -15.39 -14.64 -41.23
N LYS A 537 -16.18 -13.71 -41.77
CA LYS A 537 -17.24 -14.05 -42.74
C LYS A 537 -16.74 -14.24 -44.16
N ASP A 538 -15.47 -13.95 -44.43
CA ASP A 538 -14.91 -14.03 -45.78
C ASP A 538 -14.12 -15.34 -46.05
N GLU A 539 -14.01 -16.26 -45.08
CA GLU A 539 -13.17 -17.48 -45.22
C GLU A 539 -13.83 -18.80 -44.77
N LEU A 540 -15.17 -18.92 -44.79
CA LEU A 540 -15.85 -20.20 -44.56
C LEU A 540 -16.71 -20.63 -45.75
#